data_AF-A0A0L6VT34-F1
#
_entry.id   AF-A0A0L6VT34-F1
#
_cell.length_a   1.000
_cell.length_b   1.000
_cell.length_c   1.000
_cell.angle_alpha   90.00
_cell.angle_beta   90.00
_cell.angle_gamma   90.00
#
_symmetry.space_group_name_H-M   'P 1'
#
loop_
_entity.id
_entity.type
_entity.pdbx_description
1 polymer ?
#
loop_
_entity_poly.entity_id
_entity_poly.type
_entity_poly.pdbx_seq_one_letter_code
_entity_poly.pdbx_strand_id
1 'polypeptide(L)'
;MADNEGGLSKANIPKLDDSNFLPWSMRMKAHLRHKGLLKYISEVPAILAGAAAEAVNKKHTETIDILMNYMSETAFKEIIRLKSGTRSSVVTP
;
A
#
# COMPACT_ATOMS: atom_id res chain seq x y z
N MET A 1 26.80 1.57 13.29
CA MET A 1 25.35 1.80 13.17
C MET A 1 24.89 0.81 12.10
N ALA A 2 23.99 -0.10 12.46
CA ALA A 2 23.65 -1.24 11.61
C ALA A 2 22.80 -0.78 10.42
N ASP A 3 23.06 -1.36 9.25
CA ASP A 3 22.34 -1.10 8.02
C ASP A 3 20.90 -1.62 8.14
N ASN A 4 19.94 -0.71 8.00
CA ASN A 4 18.50 -0.99 8.11
C ASN A 4 17.90 -1.61 6.83
N GLU A 5 18.72 -2.25 6.00
CA GLU A 5 18.32 -2.99 4.79
C GLU A 5 17.71 -4.37 5.14
N GLY A 6 17.24 -4.53 6.37
CA GLY A 6 16.72 -5.78 6.91
C GLY A 6 15.25 -5.99 6.56
N GLY A 7 14.98 -6.62 5.42
CA GLY A 7 13.76 -7.43 5.29
C GLY A 7 12.83 -7.17 4.11
N LEU A 8 13.29 -6.46 3.06
CA LEU A 8 12.70 -6.66 1.74
C LEU A 8 13.29 -7.96 1.18
N SER A 9 12.85 -9.09 1.73
CA SER A 9 13.13 -10.41 1.17
C SER A 9 12.98 -10.31 -0.34
N LYS A 10 14.00 -10.80 -1.07
CA LYS A 10 14.21 -10.92 -2.54
C LYS A 10 12.98 -11.45 -3.29
N ALA A 11 11.83 -10.81 -3.12
CA ALA A 11 10.56 -11.17 -3.68
C ALA A 11 10.59 -10.66 -5.09
N ASN A 12 10.44 -11.56 -6.06
CA ASN A 12 10.49 -11.25 -7.48
C ASN A 12 9.17 -10.56 -7.92
N ILE A 13 8.81 -9.47 -7.24
CA ILE A 13 7.62 -8.67 -7.47
C ILE A 13 8.06 -7.49 -8.35
N PRO A 14 7.56 -7.39 -9.59
CA PRO A 14 7.89 -6.25 -10.43
C PRO A 14 7.29 -4.96 -9.85
N LYS A 15 7.80 -3.81 -10.29
CA LYS A 15 7.10 -2.54 -10.06
C LYS A 15 5.74 -2.58 -10.76
N LEU A 16 4.71 -2.00 -10.15
CA LEU A 16 3.39 -1.88 -10.76
C LEU A 16 3.45 -0.96 -11.98
N ASP A 17 2.94 -1.43 -13.11
CA ASP A 17 2.73 -0.66 -14.33
C ASP A 17 1.33 -0.92 -14.90
N ASP A 18 0.98 -0.20 -15.97
CA ASP A 18 -0.36 -0.22 -16.57
C ASP A 18 -0.74 -1.59 -17.16
N SER A 19 0.25 -2.45 -17.46
CA SER A 19 0.06 -3.74 -18.12
C SER A 19 0.06 -4.93 -17.16
N ASN A 20 0.56 -4.75 -15.93
CA ASN A 20 0.92 -5.86 -15.05
C ASN A 20 0.08 -5.97 -13.76
N PHE A 21 -1.00 -5.19 -13.63
CA PHE A 21 -1.79 -5.12 -12.39
C PHE A 21 -2.25 -6.48 -11.86
N LEU A 22 -2.79 -7.36 -12.72
CA LEU A 22 -3.34 -8.65 -12.29
C LEU A 22 -2.27 -9.58 -11.67
N PRO A 23 -1.15 -9.89 -12.39
CA PRO A 23 -0.07 -10.68 -11.80
C PRO A 23 0.63 -9.97 -10.64
N TRP A 24 0.78 -8.65 -10.69
CA TRP A 24 1.35 -7.86 -9.60
C TRP A 24 0.51 -7.97 -8.33
N SER A 25 -0.80 -7.79 -8.43
CA SER A 25 -1.77 -7.85 -7.33
C SER A 25 -1.74 -9.21 -6.64
N MET A 26 -1.67 -10.30 -7.42
CA MET A 26 -1.56 -11.65 -6.88
C MET A 26 -0.27 -11.84 -6.07
N ARG A 27 0.87 -11.40 -6.62
CA ARG A 27 2.19 -11.49 -5.94
C ARG A 27 2.24 -10.61 -4.69
N MET A 28 1.68 -9.41 -4.75
CA MET A 28 1.60 -8.48 -3.62
C MET A 28 0.74 -9.06 -2.50
N LYS A 29 -0.45 -9.57 -2.82
CA LYS A 29 -1.33 -10.23 -1.84
C LYS A 29 -0.66 -11.43 -1.18
N ALA A 30 0.06 -12.25 -1.94
CA ALA A 30 0.81 -13.39 -1.40
C ALA A 30 1.94 -12.91 -0.45
N HIS A 31 2.68 -11.87 -0.85
CA HIS A 31 3.75 -11.30 -0.04
C HIS A 31 3.24 -10.73 1.29
N LEU A 32 2.15 -9.97 1.25
CA LEU A 32 1.51 -9.40 2.44
C LEU A 32 0.88 -10.48 3.33
N ARG A 33 0.32 -11.54 2.74
CA ARG A 33 -0.20 -12.69 3.50
C ARG A 33 0.92 -13.38 4.27
N HIS A 34 2.07 -13.61 3.63
CA HIS A 34 3.25 -14.19 4.28
C HIS A 34 3.76 -13.32 5.44
N LYS A 35 3.67 -11.98 5.32
CA LYS A 35 4.01 -11.04 6.40
C LYS A 35 2.91 -10.86 7.47
N GLY A 36 1.74 -11.48 7.31
CA GLY A 36 0.58 -11.28 8.20
C GLY A 36 -0.05 -9.89 8.09
N LEU A 37 0.21 -9.18 7.00
CA LEU A 37 -0.22 -7.79 6.77
C LEU A 37 -1.48 -7.65 5.92
N LEU A 38 -1.89 -8.70 5.21
CA LEU A 38 -3.02 -8.63 4.26
C LEU A 38 -4.33 -8.11 4.88
N LYS A 39 -4.57 -8.42 6.16
CA LYS A 39 -5.75 -7.96 6.91
C LYS A 39 -5.85 -6.44 7.01
N TYR A 40 -4.72 -5.73 7.06
CA TYR A 40 -4.68 -4.26 7.16
C TYR A 40 -5.02 -3.53 5.86
N ILE A 41 -5.22 -4.25 4.75
CA ILE A 41 -5.76 -3.73 3.48
C ILE A 41 -7.22 -4.15 3.28
N SER A 42 -7.56 -5.36 3.73
CA SER A 42 -8.79 -6.04 3.33
C SER A 42 -9.95 -5.80 4.30
N GLU A 43 -9.65 -5.46 5.56
CA GLU A 43 -10.63 -5.33 6.62
C GLU A 43 -10.96 -3.86 6.89
N VAL A 44 -12.23 -3.59 7.20
CA VAL A 44 -12.67 -2.27 7.67
C VAL A 44 -11.95 -1.97 8.99
N PRO A 45 -11.39 -0.75 9.19
CA PRO A 45 -10.72 -0.41 10.43
C PRO A 45 -11.65 -0.63 11.63
N ALA A 46 -11.26 -1.54 12.53
CA ALA A 46 -11.94 -1.68 13.80
C ALA A 46 -11.76 -0.40 14.63
N ILE A 47 -12.81 0.01 15.36
CA ILE A 47 -12.70 1.12 16.31
C ILE A 47 -11.84 0.63 17.49
N LEU A 48 -10.57 1.03 17.50
CA LEU A 48 -9.59 0.70 18.52
C LEU A 48 -9.14 1.98 19.25
N ALA A 49 -8.74 1.85 20.51
CA ALA A 49 -8.23 2.95 21.33
C ALA A 49 -6.93 2.57 22.04
N GLY A 50 -6.16 3.58 22.44
CA GLY A 50 -4.90 3.41 23.19
C GLY A 50 -3.86 2.57 22.43
N ALA A 51 -3.12 1.75 23.17
CA ALA A 51 -2.01 0.95 22.63
C ALA A 51 -2.41 0.02 21.46
N ALA A 52 -3.65 -0.47 21.43
CA ALA A 52 -4.15 -1.29 20.33
C ALA A 52 -4.26 -0.49 19.02
N ALA A 53 -4.72 0.76 19.09
CA ALA A 53 -4.80 1.64 17.93
C ALA A 53 -3.40 1.97 17.38
N GLU A 54 -2.43 2.24 18.27
CA GLU A 54 -1.05 2.51 17.86
C GLU A 54 -0.40 1.31 17.16
N ALA A 55 -0.58 0.10 17.71
CA ALA A 55 -0.04 -1.12 17.11
C ALA A 55 -0.64 -1.39 15.71
N VAL A 56 -1.95 -1.16 15.54
CA VAL A 56 -2.61 -1.29 14.24
C VAL A 56 -2.16 -0.20 13.27
N ASN A 57 -2.05 1.05 13.70
CA ASN A 57 -1.53 2.13 12.87
C ASN A 57 -0.12 1.83 12.37
N LYS A 58 0.76 1.33 13.24
CA LYS A 58 2.13 0.92 12.83
C LYS A 58 2.11 -0.13 11.72
N LYS A 59 1.21 -1.12 11.82
CA LYS A 59 1.06 -2.17 10.80
C LYS A 59 0.44 -1.64 9.51
N HIS A 60 -0.46 -0.66 9.59
CA HIS A 60 -1.03 0.01 8.43
C HIS A 60 0.02 0.85 7.69
N THR A 61 0.83 1.62 8.42
CA THR A 61 1.97 2.36 7.86
C THR A 61 2.97 1.42 7.18
N GLU A 62 3.36 0.32 7.84
CA GLU A 62 4.26 -0.69 7.25
C GLU A 62 3.69 -1.25 5.93
N THR A 63 2.39 -1.50 5.90
CA THR A 63 1.71 -1.99 4.69
C THR A 63 1.73 -0.97 3.56
N ILE A 64 1.48 0.31 3.86
CA ILE A 64 1.53 1.40 2.88
C ILE A 64 2.94 1.57 2.32
N ASP A 65 3.96 1.58 3.18
CA ASP A 65 5.36 1.73 2.75
C ASP A 65 5.77 0.61 1.77
N ILE A 66 5.35 -0.64 2.04
CA ILE A 66 5.57 -1.75 1.12
C ILE A 66 4.89 -1.51 -0.23
N LEU A 67 3.61 -1.11 -0.22
CA LEU A 67 2.87 -0.84 -1.47
C LEU A 67 3.54 0.27 -2.29
N MET A 68 3.94 1.37 -1.65
CA MET A 68 4.62 2.49 -2.30
C MET A 68 5.96 2.06 -2.88
N ASN A 69 6.72 1.23 -2.17
CA ASN A 69 8.00 0.69 -2.65
C ASN A 69 7.87 -0.20 -3.88
N TYR A 70 6.71 -0.81 -4.13
CA TYR A 70 6.46 -1.60 -5.34
C TYR A 70 5.60 -0.89 -6.39
N MET A 71 5.23 0.37 -6.15
CA MET A 71 4.54 1.21 -7.13
C MET A 71 5.56 1.90 -8.04
N SER A 72 5.26 2.02 -9.34
CA SER A 72 6.04 2.90 -10.22
C SER A 72 5.69 4.36 -9.96
N GLU A 73 6.62 5.26 -10.29
CA GLU A 73 6.38 6.70 -10.21
C GLU A 73 5.18 7.12 -11.08
N THR A 74 5.02 6.51 -12.26
CA THR A 74 3.89 6.74 -13.15
C THR A 74 2.57 6.35 -12.51
N ALA A 75 2.46 5.12 -11.96
CA ALA A 75 1.24 4.67 -11.29
C ALA A 75 0.90 5.54 -10.06
N PHE A 76 1.91 6.00 -9.32
CA PHE A 76 1.72 6.89 -8.18
C PHE A 76 1.20 8.28 -8.62
N LYS A 77 1.79 8.87 -9.67
CA LYS A 77 1.34 10.16 -10.24
C LYS A 77 -0.11 10.08 -10.73
N GLU A 78 -0.50 8.98 -11.37
CA GLU A 78 -1.87 8.77 -11.83
C GLU A 78 -2.87 8.70 -10.67
N ILE A 79 -2.53 8.03 -9.57
CA ILE A 79 -3.38 8.01 -8.36
C ILE A 79 -3.55 9.43 -7.78
N ILE A 80 -2.46 10.20 -7.69
CA ILE A 80 -2.53 11.60 -7.21
C ILE A 80 -3.43 12.42 -8.15
N ARG A 81 -3.23 12.29 -9.47
CA ARG A 81 -4.00 13.00 -10.51
C ARG A 81 -5.49 12.69 -10.40
N LEU A 82 -5.86 11.41 -10.27
CA LEU A 82 -7.25 10.97 -10.12
C LEU A 82 -7.90 11.57 -8.86
N LYS A 83 -7.17 11.60 -7.74
CA LYS A 83 -7.65 12.17 -6.46
C LYS A 83 -7.78 13.69 -6.48
N SER A 84 -6.97 14.39 -7.28
CA SER A 84 -7.13 15.83 -7.51
C SER A 84 -8.28 16.15 -8.48
N GLY A 85 -8.47 15.34 -9.53
CA GLY A 85 -9.53 15.54 -10.52
C GLY A 85 -10.93 15.25 -9.99
N THR A 86 -11.09 14.24 -9.12
CA THR A 86 -12.40 13.94 -8.49
C THR A 86 -12.89 15.04 -7.55
N ARG A 87 -12.01 15.90 -7.04
CA ARG A 87 -12.39 17.06 -6.22
C ARG A 87 -12.86 18.27 -7.04
N SER A 88 -12.76 18.24 -8.36
CA SER A 88 -13.14 19.36 -9.23
C SER A 88 -14.54 19.26 -9.84
N SER A 89 -15.28 18.18 -9.58
CA SER A 89 -16.63 17.93 -10.15
C SER A 89 -17.80 18.44 -9.28
N VAL A 90 -17.57 19.38 -8.36
CA VAL A 90 -18.66 20.03 -7.63
C VAL A 90 -18.37 21.52 -7.54
N VAL A 91 -18.67 22.27 -8.61
CA VAL A 91 -19.34 23.59 -8.59
C VAL A 91 -19.74 23.92 -10.04
N THR A 92 -21.03 23.90 -10.33
CA THR A 92 -21.66 24.69 -11.40
C THR A 92 -22.88 25.38 -10.79
N PRO A 93 -23.02 26.71 -10.90
CA PRO A 93 -24.33 27.34 -10.94
C PRO A 93 -24.98 27.17 -12.32
#